data_AF-A0A1H8SH65-F1
#
_entry.id   AF-A0A1H8SH65-F1
#
_cell.length_a   1.000
_cell.length_b   1.000
_cell.length_c   1.000
_cell.angle_alpha   90.00
_cell.angle_beta   90.00
_cell.angle_gamma   90.00
#
_symmetry.space_group_name_H-M   'P 1'
#
loop_
_entity.id
_entity.type
_entity.pdbx_description
1 polymer ?
#
loop_
_entity_poly.entity_id
_entity_poly.type
_entity_poly.pdbx_seq_one_letter_code
_entity_poly.pdbx_strand_id
1 'polypeptide(L)'
;MAFSADELRVLRRALAEVLHPSRRAGPPAVPAVPPAPPASPAALAPAAAPRPAEYVQDCLRLVEALDEAVHESGRLRAFLLDELVRYRQALPGSAGGYLERLTAALAAGYVPRADDLAALRRLRALPCGTAENRRRTVLLRRCETLAENDVRLRLEAHMTAPRRLLTLPGLADEPAPKPGPEPAPGPARAPDEKPEPGTPDKPRTPTPAEIWPPHRRTGKPDQAARSA
;
A
#
# COMPACT_ATOMS: atom_id res chain seq x y z
N MET A 1 3.78 24.51 -7.78
CA MET A 1 3.29 23.63 -6.69
C MET A 1 1.85 23.30 -7.01
N ALA A 2 1.50 22.02 -7.16
CA ALA A 2 0.13 21.60 -7.48
C ALA A 2 -0.45 20.90 -6.24
N PHE A 3 -1.64 21.30 -5.82
CA PHE A 3 -2.33 20.72 -4.67
C PHE A 3 -2.71 19.26 -4.95
N SER A 4 -2.57 18.41 -3.94
CA SER A 4 -3.01 17.02 -4.03
C SER A 4 -4.54 16.92 -4.01
N ALA A 5 -5.09 15.79 -4.46
CA ALA A 5 -6.54 15.57 -4.47
C ALA A 5 -7.17 15.68 -3.07
N ASP A 6 -6.44 15.28 -2.03
CA ASP A 6 -6.92 15.40 -0.65
C ASP A 6 -6.85 16.84 -0.13
N GLU A 7 -5.82 17.60 -0.51
CA GLU A 7 -5.75 19.03 -0.20
C GLU A 7 -6.89 19.81 -0.86
N LEU A 8 -7.25 19.47 -2.11
CA LEU A 8 -8.41 20.06 -2.78
C LEU A 8 -9.73 19.69 -2.10
N ARG A 9 -9.87 18.45 -1.60
CA ARG A 9 -11.06 18.03 -0.81
C ARG A 9 -11.15 18.78 0.52
N VAL A 10 -10.02 19.00 1.19
CA VAL A 10 -9.96 19.78 2.44
C VAL A 10 -10.31 21.23 2.18
N LEU A 11 -9.75 21.83 1.12
CA LEU A 11 -10.06 23.21 0.72
C LEU A 11 -11.55 23.36 0.40
N ARG A 12 -12.13 22.40 -0.35
CA ARG A 12 -13.57 22.32 -0.63
C ARG A 12 -14.41 22.27 0.64
N ARG A 13 -14.03 21.44 1.61
CA ARG A 13 -14.76 21.32 2.88
C ARG A 13 -14.69 22.59 3.69
N ALA A 14 -13.51 23.18 3.81
CA ALA A 14 -13.33 24.45 4.51
C ALA A 14 -14.15 25.57 3.85
N LEU A 15 -14.16 25.63 2.51
CA LEU A 15 -14.94 26.63 1.78
C LEU A 15 -16.45 26.42 1.95
N ALA A 16 -16.93 25.17 1.92
CA ALA A 16 -18.34 24.85 2.19
C ALA A 16 -18.77 25.21 3.62
N GLU A 17 -17.89 25.06 4.61
CA GLU A 17 -18.14 25.46 6.00
C GLU A 17 -18.26 26.98 6.16
N VAL A 18 -17.47 27.75 5.41
CA VAL A 18 -17.55 29.22 5.38
C VAL A 18 -18.83 29.71 4.70
N LEU A 19 -19.29 29.02 3.64
CA LEU A 19 -20.48 29.42 2.88
C LEU A 19 -21.81 29.00 3.53
N HIS A 20 -21.82 28.01 4.42
CA HIS A 20 -23.04 27.48 5.05
C HIS A 20 -22.99 27.46 6.60
N PRO A 21 -22.73 28.60 7.28
CA PRO A 21 -22.66 28.64 8.73
C PRO A 21 -23.99 28.23 9.41
N SER A 22 -25.12 28.56 8.79
CA SER A 22 -26.48 28.31 9.32
C SER A 22 -26.92 26.85 9.28
N ARG A 23 -26.17 25.95 8.63
CA ARG A 23 -26.49 24.50 8.64
C ARG A 23 -26.14 23.83 9.97
N ARG A 24 -25.40 24.52 10.85
CA ARG A 24 -25.06 24.10 12.22
C ARG A 24 -25.89 24.78 13.30
N ALA A 25 -26.46 25.94 13.03
CA ALA A 25 -27.34 26.62 13.98
C ALA A 25 -28.76 26.10 13.78
N GLY A 26 -29.29 25.40 14.80
CA GLY A 26 -30.73 25.13 14.90
C GLY A 26 -31.54 26.45 14.80
N PRO A 27 -32.87 26.36 14.59
CA PRO A 27 -33.70 27.48 14.15
C PRO A 27 -33.48 28.73 15.02
N PRO A 28 -33.35 29.92 14.41
CA PRO A 28 -33.06 31.14 15.16
C PRO A 28 -34.24 31.50 16.07
N ALA A 29 -33.99 31.56 17.37
CA ALA A 29 -34.88 32.23 18.30
C ALA A 29 -34.95 33.71 17.90
N VAL A 30 -36.16 34.19 17.61
CA VAL A 30 -36.46 35.56 17.17
C VAL A 30 -36.16 36.54 18.32
N PRO A 31 -35.23 37.50 18.19
CA PRO A 31 -35.15 38.61 19.13
C PRO A 31 -36.08 39.74 18.69
N ALA A 32 -36.86 40.26 19.65
CA ALA A 32 -37.75 41.39 19.47
C ALA A 32 -36.97 42.69 19.17
N VAL A 33 -37.38 43.41 18.14
CA VAL A 33 -36.81 44.69 17.70
C VAL A 33 -37.69 45.85 18.21
N PRO A 34 -37.14 46.86 18.93
CA PRO A 34 -37.85 48.12 19.20
C PRO A 34 -37.71 49.13 18.02
N PRO A 35 -38.65 50.08 17.86
CA PRO A 35 -38.71 50.95 16.67
C PRO A 35 -37.70 52.13 16.70
N ALA A 36 -37.22 52.49 15.51
CA ALA A 36 -36.23 53.55 15.25
C ALA A 36 -36.87 54.92 14.84
N PRO A 37 -36.16 56.07 15.01
CA PRO A 37 -36.54 57.37 14.42
C PRO A 37 -35.84 57.68 13.07
N PRO A 38 -36.27 58.71 12.31
CA PRO A 38 -35.98 58.84 10.87
C PRO A 38 -34.76 59.72 10.47
N ALA A 39 -34.02 59.18 9.50
CA ALA A 39 -33.40 59.74 8.28
C ALA A 39 -32.57 61.06 8.27
N SER A 40 -31.36 60.97 7.68
CA SER A 40 -30.91 61.86 6.59
C SER A 40 -29.81 61.22 5.71
N PRO A 41 -29.73 61.53 4.40
CA PRO A 41 -28.93 60.78 3.43
C PRO A 41 -27.75 61.60 2.88
N ALA A 42 -26.51 61.13 3.03
CA ALA A 42 -25.39 61.55 2.20
C ALA A 42 -24.20 60.61 2.39
N ALA A 43 -24.06 59.63 1.51
CA ALA A 43 -22.78 58.93 1.33
C ALA A 43 -22.62 58.60 -0.15
N LEU A 44 -21.78 59.38 -0.82
CA LEU A 44 -21.24 59.08 -2.14
C LEU A 44 -20.54 57.72 -2.05
N ALA A 45 -20.96 56.81 -2.94
CA ALA A 45 -20.79 55.37 -2.82
C ALA A 45 -19.32 54.90 -2.70
N PRO A 46 -19.02 53.88 -1.87
CA PRO A 46 -17.83 53.08 -2.08
C PRO A 46 -18.01 52.24 -3.35
N ALA A 47 -16.94 52.13 -4.14
CA ALA A 47 -16.84 51.22 -5.27
C ALA A 47 -17.46 49.87 -4.93
N ALA A 48 -18.34 49.38 -5.81
CA ALA A 48 -19.19 48.21 -5.61
C ALA A 48 -18.38 47.03 -5.05
N ALA A 49 -18.43 46.84 -3.73
CA ALA A 49 -18.10 45.56 -3.14
C ALA A 49 -19.10 44.55 -3.74
N PRO A 50 -18.64 43.40 -4.27
CA PRO A 50 -19.56 42.39 -4.78
C PRO A 50 -20.59 42.13 -3.70
N ARG A 51 -21.87 42.22 -4.06
CA ARG A 51 -22.93 42.02 -3.07
C ARG A 51 -22.69 40.63 -2.48
N PRO A 52 -22.86 40.41 -1.16
CA PRO A 52 -22.51 39.13 -0.52
C PRO A 52 -23.09 37.90 -1.26
N ALA A 53 -24.23 38.05 -1.93
CA ALA A 53 -24.83 37.04 -2.80
C ALA A 53 -24.00 36.70 -4.07
N GLU A 54 -23.41 37.69 -4.75
CA GLU A 54 -22.55 37.48 -5.92
C GLU A 54 -21.26 36.76 -5.53
N TYR A 55 -20.62 37.17 -4.44
CA TYR A 55 -19.43 36.50 -3.91
C TYR A 55 -19.72 35.04 -3.53
N VAL A 56 -20.86 34.78 -2.88
CA VAL A 56 -21.31 33.40 -2.58
C VAL A 56 -21.53 32.60 -3.86
N GLN A 57 -22.15 33.18 -4.89
CA GLN A 57 -22.34 32.51 -6.18
C GLN A 57 -21.00 32.22 -6.86
N ASP A 58 -20.04 33.14 -6.83
CA ASP A 58 -18.70 32.95 -7.38
C ASP A 58 -17.96 31.83 -6.66
N CYS A 59 -18.09 31.75 -5.33
CA CYS A 59 -17.53 30.65 -4.55
C CYS A 59 -18.16 29.30 -4.90
N LEU A 60 -19.48 29.24 -5.13
CA LEU A 60 -20.14 28.02 -5.57
C LEU A 60 -19.66 27.58 -6.96
N ARG A 61 -19.55 28.51 -7.92
CA ARG A 61 -18.98 28.22 -9.25
C ARG A 61 -17.54 27.74 -9.17
N LEU A 62 -16.74 28.30 -8.25
CA LEU A 62 -15.38 27.84 -8.02
C LEU A 62 -15.34 26.39 -7.48
N VAL A 63 -16.23 26.03 -6.56
CA VAL A 63 -16.32 24.64 -6.07
C VAL A 63 -16.70 23.68 -7.20
N GLU A 64 -17.66 24.05 -8.04
CA GLU A 64 -18.04 23.24 -9.22
C GLU A 64 -16.86 23.07 -10.20
N ALA A 65 -16.13 24.15 -10.49
CA ALA A 65 -14.95 24.10 -11.35
C ALA A 65 -13.82 23.24 -10.75
N LEU A 66 -13.64 23.27 -9.43
CA LEU A 66 -12.70 22.40 -8.73
C LEU A 66 -13.12 20.92 -8.77
N ASP A 67 -14.41 20.64 -8.62
CA ASP A 67 -14.95 19.28 -8.73
C ASP A 67 -14.73 18.70 -10.13
N GLU A 68 -14.99 19.50 -11.16
CA GLU A 68 -14.72 19.12 -12.55
C GLU A 68 -13.22 18.89 -12.78
N ALA A 69 -12.35 19.79 -12.29
CA ALA A 69 -10.91 19.64 -12.41
C ALA A 69 -10.38 18.39 -11.71
N VAL A 70 -10.91 18.04 -10.53
CA VAL A 70 -10.55 16.80 -9.82
C VAL A 70 -11.04 15.57 -10.59
N HIS A 71 -12.24 15.63 -11.14
CA HIS A 71 -12.79 14.54 -11.95
C HIS A 71 -11.93 14.28 -13.19
N GLU A 72 -11.61 15.33 -13.94
CA GLU A 72 -10.81 15.22 -15.16
C GLU A 72 -9.36 14.81 -14.86
N SER A 73 -8.78 15.31 -13.75
CA SER A 73 -7.48 14.83 -13.27
C SER A 73 -7.49 13.33 -12.96
N GLY A 74 -8.60 12.82 -12.40
CA GLY A 74 -8.81 11.40 -12.18
C GLY A 74 -8.86 10.60 -13.49
N ARG A 75 -9.59 11.09 -14.49
CA ARG A 75 -9.66 10.48 -15.83
C ARG A 75 -8.30 10.43 -16.51
N LEU A 76 -7.55 11.53 -16.49
CA LEU A 76 -6.21 11.58 -17.05
C LEU A 76 -5.26 10.60 -16.33
N ARG A 77 -5.33 10.53 -15.00
CA ARG A 77 -4.49 9.60 -14.23
C ARG A 77 -4.80 8.14 -14.58
N ALA A 78 -6.08 7.79 -14.74
CA ALA A 78 -6.48 6.45 -15.17
C ALA A 78 -5.89 6.11 -16.55
N PHE A 79 -6.04 7.03 -17.52
CA PHE A 79 -5.47 6.87 -18.85
C PHE A 79 -3.95 6.67 -18.83
N LEU A 80 -3.22 7.46 -18.05
CA LEU A 80 -1.75 7.35 -17.95
C LEU A 80 -1.29 6.03 -17.32
N LEU A 81 -2.06 5.49 -16.36
CA LEU A 81 -1.76 4.18 -15.77
C LEU A 81 -2.06 3.04 -16.74
N ASP A 82 -3.12 3.14 -17.53
CA ASP A 82 -3.41 2.17 -18.60
C ASP A 82 -2.35 2.22 -19.70
N GLU A 83 -1.87 3.42 -20.07
CA GLU A 83 -0.72 3.57 -20.95
C GLU A 83 0.52 2.91 -20.35
N LEU A 84 0.82 3.12 -19.07
CA LEU A 84 1.96 2.50 -18.42
C LEU A 84 1.91 0.97 -18.52
N VAL A 85 0.72 0.37 -18.34
CA VAL A 85 0.52 -1.06 -18.55
C VAL A 85 0.78 -1.45 -20.00
N ARG A 86 0.27 -0.70 -20.98
CA ARG A 86 0.51 -0.96 -22.40
C ARG A 86 2.00 -0.91 -22.76
N TYR A 87 2.72 0.10 -22.28
CA TYR A 87 4.18 0.18 -22.44
C TYR A 87 4.85 -1.03 -21.81
N ARG A 88 4.42 -1.46 -20.61
CA ARG A 88 4.99 -2.64 -19.95
C ARG A 88 4.78 -3.94 -20.74
N GLN A 89 3.63 -4.12 -21.37
CA GLN A 89 3.35 -5.30 -22.20
C GLN A 89 4.14 -5.32 -23.51
N ALA A 90 4.55 -4.15 -24.02
CA ALA A 90 5.36 -4.02 -25.23
C ALA A 90 6.87 -4.17 -24.99
N LEU A 91 7.30 -4.56 -23.79
CA LEU A 91 8.70 -4.79 -23.48
C LEU A 91 9.25 -6.02 -24.23
N PRO A 92 10.53 -5.98 -24.68
CA PRO A 92 11.54 -4.95 -24.42
C PRO A 92 11.52 -3.75 -25.39
N GLY A 93 10.74 -3.81 -26.47
CA GLY A 93 10.76 -2.79 -27.54
C GLY A 93 10.35 -1.37 -27.07
N SER A 94 9.55 -1.29 -26.02
CA SER A 94 9.04 -0.04 -25.44
C SER A 94 9.85 0.47 -24.23
N ALA A 95 11.04 -0.08 -23.96
CA ALA A 95 11.79 0.16 -22.73
C ALA A 95 11.98 1.64 -22.37
N GLY A 96 12.39 2.48 -23.33
CA GLY A 96 12.60 3.91 -23.11
C GLY A 96 11.32 4.61 -22.64
N GLY A 97 10.22 4.42 -23.39
CA GLY A 97 8.93 5.01 -23.06
C GLY A 97 8.35 4.49 -21.74
N TYR A 98 8.55 3.19 -21.44
CA TYR A 98 8.15 2.63 -20.15
C TYR A 98 8.89 3.30 -18.98
N LEU A 99 10.21 3.48 -19.06
CA LEU A 99 11.00 4.13 -18.01
C LEU A 99 10.62 5.59 -17.80
N GLU A 100 10.31 6.32 -18.89
CA GLU A 100 9.83 7.70 -18.83
C GLU A 100 8.45 7.80 -18.17
N ARG A 101 7.49 6.99 -18.63
CA ARG A 101 6.14 6.94 -18.06
C ARG A 101 6.17 6.53 -16.58
N LEU A 102 6.99 5.53 -16.22
CA LEU A 102 7.14 5.13 -14.83
C LEU A 102 7.74 6.24 -13.98
N THR A 103 8.75 6.96 -14.47
CA THR A 103 9.35 8.09 -13.74
C THR A 103 8.34 9.21 -13.51
N ALA A 104 7.54 9.54 -14.53
CA ALA A 104 6.47 10.53 -14.42
C ALA A 104 5.37 10.08 -13.43
N ALA A 105 4.96 8.81 -13.48
CA ALA A 105 3.98 8.26 -12.55
C ALA A 105 4.48 8.31 -11.11
N LEU A 106 5.75 7.97 -10.87
CA LEU A 106 6.38 8.07 -9.54
C LEU A 106 6.42 9.52 -9.03
N ALA A 107 6.69 10.49 -9.91
CA ALA A 107 6.64 11.91 -9.54
C ALA A 107 5.21 12.36 -9.17
N ALA A 108 4.19 11.73 -9.77
CA ALA A 108 2.78 11.92 -9.44
C ALA A 108 2.29 11.06 -8.26
N GLY A 109 3.18 10.45 -7.48
CA GLY A 109 2.83 9.66 -6.29
C GLY A 109 2.29 8.25 -6.58
N TYR A 110 2.56 7.69 -7.75
CA TYR A 110 2.27 6.28 -8.02
C TYR A 110 3.14 5.36 -7.15
N VAL A 111 2.51 4.34 -6.54
CA VAL A 111 3.20 3.27 -5.82
C VAL A 111 3.49 2.12 -6.79
N PRO A 112 4.76 1.74 -6.99
CA PRO A 112 5.13 0.64 -7.89
C PRO A 112 4.50 -0.70 -7.50
N ARG A 113 4.03 -1.43 -8.51
CA ARG A 113 3.48 -2.78 -8.35
C ARG A 113 4.58 -3.84 -8.52
N ALA A 114 4.29 -5.06 -8.09
CA ALA A 114 5.17 -6.22 -8.27
C ALA A 114 5.57 -6.42 -9.75
N ASP A 115 4.62 -6.23 -10.67
CA ASP A 115 4.87 -6.28 -12.11
C ASP A 115 5.87 -5.23 -12.59
N ASP A 116 5.86 -4.02 -11.99
CA ASP A 116 6.77 -2.94 -12.38
C ASP A 116 8.20 -3.27 -11.95
N LEU A 117 8.36 -3.85 -10.75
CA LEU A 117 9.63 -4.36 -10.26
C LEU A 117 10.13 -5.53 -11.12
N ALA A 118 9.24 -6.45 -11.49
CA ALA A 118 9.57 -7.55 -12.38
C ALA A 118 10.02 -7.05 -13.77
N ALA A 119 9.33 -6.07 -14.33
CA ALA A 119 9.68 -5.43 -15.59
C ALA A 119 11.06 -4.76 -15.53
N LEU A 120 11.34 -3.99 -14.46
CA LEU A 120 12.65 -3.35 -14.27
C LEU A 120 13.78 -4.36 -14.09
N ARG A 121 13.55 -5.48 -13.39
CA ARG A 121 14.54 -6.57 -13.26
C ARG A 121 14.81 -7.25 -14.60
N ARG A 122 13.77 -7.52 -15.40
CA ARG A 122 13.91 -8.04 -16.78
C ARG A 122 14.70 -7.05 -17.65
N LEU A 123 14.40 -5.76 -17.57
CA LEU A 123 15.12 -4.71 -18.29
C LEU A 123 16.58 -4.59 -17.87
N ARG A 124 16.91 -4.82 -16.59
CA ARG A 124 18.31 -4.82 -16.12
C ARG A 124 19.12 -6.01 -16.60
N ALA A 125 18.47 -7.15 -16.88
CA ALA A 125 19.13 -8.32 -17.42
C ALA A 125 19.50 -8.17 -18.91
N LEU A 126 18.86 -7.23 -19.62
CA LEU A 126 19.14 -6.96 -21.03
C LEU A 126 20.40 -6.09 -21.21
N PRO A 127 21.24 -6.40 -22.22
CA PRO A 127 22.41 -5.59 -22.52
C PRO A 127 21.98 -4.18 -22.97
N CYS A 128 22.65 -3.16 -22.43
CA CYS A 128 22.40 -1.76 -22.76
C CYS A 128 23.65 -0.91 -22.46
N GLY A 129 23.68 0.33 -22.96
CA GLY A 129 24.75 1.27 -22.66
C GLY A 129 24.85 1.61 -21.16
N THR A 130 26.02 2.08 -20.73
CA THR A 130 26.31 2.37 -19.32
C THR A 130 25.35 3.39 -18.69
N ALA A 131 24.97 4.44 -19.42
CA ALA A 131 24.03 5.47 -18.96
C ALA A 131 22.63 4.89 -18.70
N GLU A 132 22.15 4.08 -19.63
CA GLU A 132 20.84 3.43 -19.54
C GLU A 132 20.81 2.37 -18.43
N ASN A 133 21.89 1.60 -18.26
CA ASN A 133 22.03 0.66 -17.16
C ASN A 133 21.97 1.37 -15.79
N ARG A 134 22.65 2.52 -15.65
CA ARG A 134 22.55 3.35 -14.44
C ARG A 134 21.12 3.85 -14.22
N ARG A 135 20.45 4.36 -15.27
CA ARG A 135 19.05 4.82 -15.19
C ARG A 135 18.13 3.71 -14.69
N ARG A 136 18.21 2.51 -15.28
CA ARG A 136 17.43 1.33 -14.85
C ARG A 136 17.73 0.93 -13.40
N THR A 137 19.01 0.98 -13.01
CA THR A 137 19.45 0.63 -11.66
C THR A 137 18.92 1.60 -10.61
N VAL A 138 19.04 2.91 -10.87
CA VAL A 138 18.54 3.95 -9.96
C VAL A 138 17.02 3.85 -9.83
N LEU A 139 16.32 3.66 -10.95
CA LEU A 139 14.86 3.56 -10.94
C LEU A 139 14.39 2.31 -10.20
N LEU A 140 15.04 1.16 -10.41
CA LEU A 140 14.72 -0.08 -9.67
C LEU A 140 14.86 0.12 -8.16
N ARG A 141 15.99 0.67 -7.69
CA ARG A 141 16.20 0.92 -6.25
C ARG A 141 15.13 1.84 -5.67
N ARG A 142 14.81 2.92 -6.37
CA ARG A 142 13.74 3.85 -5.96
C ARG A 142 12.39 3.12 -5.85
N CYS A 143 12.05 2.30 -6.84
CA CYS A 143 10.81 1.56 -6.83
C CYS A 143 10.75 0.53 -5.69
N GLU A 144 11.86 -0.15 -5.40
CA GLU A 144 11.97 -1.10 -4.29
C GLU A 144 11.74 -0.40 -2.95
N THR A 145 12.41 0.73 -2.69
CA THR A 145 12.20 1.52 -1.47
C THR A 145 10.74 1.98 -1.32
N LEU A 146 10.10 2.44 -2.39
CA LEU A 146 8.70 2.88 -2.35
C LEU A 146 7.74 1.71 -2.07
N ALA A 147 7.96 0.56 -2.72
CA ALA A 147 7.16 -0.63 -2.50
C ALA A 147 7.33 -1.19 -1.08
N GLU A 148 8.56 -1.18 -0.55
CA GLU A 148 8.85 -1.58 0.84
C GLU A 148 8.15 -0.66 1.85
N ASN A 149 8.24 0.65 1.65
CA ASN A 149 7.56 1.62 2.51
C ASN A 149 6.04 1.43 2.50
N ASP A 150 5.45 1.20 1.33
CA ASP A 150 4.02 0.94 1.20
C ASP A 150 3.60 -0.37 1.90
N VAL A 151 4.40 -1.44 1.81
CA VAL A 151 4.16 -2.68 2.55
C VAL A 151 4.26 -2.45 4.06
N ARG A 152 5.26 -1.69 4.52
CA ARG A 152 5.42 -1.34 5.94
C ARG A 152 4.21 -0.57 6.46
N LEU A 153 3.78 0.47 5.75
CA LEU A 153 2.59 1.25 6.11
C LEU A 153 1.33 0.38 6.19
N ARG A 154 1.15 -0.54 5.23
CA ARG A 154 0.04 -1.50 5.25
C ARG A 154 0.12 -2.44 6.45
N LEU A 155 1.31 -2.95 6.77
CA LEU A 155 1.51 -3.83 7.92
C LEU A 155 1.23 -3.10 9.25
N GLU A 156 1.72 -1.87 9.39
CA GLU A 156 1.48 -1.01 10.56
C GLU A 156 -0.02 -0.71 10.74
N ALA A 157 -0.74 -0.42 9.66
CA ALA A 157 -2.18 -0.22 9.69
C ALA A 157 -2.94 -1.49 10.11
N HIS A 158 -2.48 -2.68 9.71
CA HIS A 158 -3.07 -3.96 10.13
C HIS A 158 -2.71 -4.35 11.57
N MET A 159 -1.56 -3.95 12.09
CA MET A 159 -1.14 -4.23 13.48
C MET A 159 -1.80 -3.31 14.51
N THR A 160 -2.19 -2.10 14.12
CA THR A 160 -2.85 -1.11 14.98
C THR A 160 -4.38 -1.24 15.03
N ALA A 161 -4.98 -2.02 14.14
CA ALA A 161 -6.38 -2.41 14.29
C ALA A 161 -6.53 -3.27 15.57
N PRO A 162 -7.51 -3.01 16.45
CA PRO A 162 -7.69 -3.82 17.64
C PRO A 162 -7.99 -5.25 17.21
N ARG A 163 -7.06 -6.15 17.47
CA ARG A 163 -7.30 -7.58 17.55
C ARG A 163 -8.38 -7.78 18.61
N ARG A 164 -9.66 -7.68 18.23
CA ARG A 164 -10.73 -8.37 18.93
C ARG A 164 -10.40 -9.83 18.77
N LEU A 165 -9.72 -10.31 19.80
CA LEU A 165 -9.36 -11.67 20.12
C LEU A 165 -10.29 -12.62 19.37
N LEU A 166 -9.72 -13.35 18.40
CA LEU A 166 -10.20 -14.70 18.09
C LEU A 166 -10.04 -15.49 19.38
N THR A 167 -11.01 -15.34 20.27
CA THR A 167 -11.33 -16.35 21.26
C THR A 167 -11.71 -17.56 20.42
N LEU A 168 -10.78 -18.51 20.33
CA LEU A 168 -11.15 -19.89 20.10
C LEU A 168 -12.29 -20.20 21.09
N PRO A 169 -13.43 -20.76 20.66
CA PRO A 169 -14.41 -21.30 21.59
C PRO A 169 -13.72 -22.45 22.32
N GLY A 170 -13.16 -22.14 23.48
CA GLY A 170 -12.65 -23.11 24.42
C GLY A 170 -13.82 -23.90 24.98
N LEU A 171 -13.68 -25.22 24.88
CA LEU A 171 -14.43 -26.25 25.59
C LEU A 171 -14.93 -25.78 26.97
N ALA A 172 -16.24 -25.73 27.17
CA ALA A 172 -16.90 -25.92 28.46
C ALA A 172 -18.42 -26.00 28.27
N ASP A 173 -18.92 -27.20 27.93
CA ASP A 173 -20.06 -27.84 28.61
C ASP A 173 -20.47 -29.10 27.82
N GLU A 174 -20.14 -30.28 28.34
CA GLU A 174 -20.96 -31.47 28.16
C GLU A 174 -21.05 -32.23 29.50
N PRO A 175 -22.26 -32.65 29.93
CA PRO A 175 -22.44 -33.43 31.14
C PRO A 175 -22.14 -34.92 30.87
N ALA A 176 -21.40 -35.53 31.79
CA ALA A 176 -20.91 -36.91 31.72
C ALA A 176 -22.03 -38.00 31.69
N PRO A 177 -21.80 -39.14 31.00
CA PRO A 177 -22.50 -40.38 31.27
C PRO A 177 -21.63 -41.40 32.04
N LYS A 178 -22.31 -42.23 32.84
CA LYS A 178 -21.82 -43.22 33.82
C LYS A 178 -21.25 -44.52 33.18
N PRO A 179 -20.51 -45.35 33.96
CA PRO A 179 -19.53 -46.32 33.44
C PRO A 179 -20.14 -47.70 33.10
N GLY A 180 -19.56 -48.38 32.10
CA GLY A 180 -19.86 -49.77 31.75
C GLY A 180 -18.87 -50.78 32.36
N PRO A 181 -19.25 -52.07 32.52
CA PRO A 181 -18.40 -53.11 33.11
C PRO A 181 -17.56 -53.89 32.08
N GLU A 182 -16.42 -54.39 32.55
CA GLU A 182 -15.40 -55.26 31.91
C GLU A 182 -15.77 -56.78 32.04
N PRO A 183 -14.95 -57.78 31.62
CA PRO A 183 -14.55 -58.26 30.28
C PRO A 183 -14.79 -59.79 30.07
N ALA A 184 -14.44 -60.36 28.90
CA ALA A 184 -14.21 -61.81 28.69
C ALA A 184 -13.43 -62.14 27.37
N PRO A 185 -12.76 -63.33 27.25
CA PRO A 185 -11.38 -63.43 26.74
C PRO A 185 -11.12 -64.38 25.54
N GLY A 186 -10.06 -64.10 24.76
CA GLY A 186 -9.15 -65.01 23.99
C GLY A 186 -9.72 -65.97 22.91
N PRO A 187 -8.89 -66.68 22.08
CA PRO A 187 -7.43 -66.83 22.15
C PRO A 187 -6.64 -66.66 20.81
N ALA A 188 -5.34 -66.88 20.91
CA ALA A 188 -4.23 -66.63 20.00
C ALA A 188 -4.13 -67.49 18.72
N ARG A 189 -3.37 -66.99 17.72
CA ARG A 189 -2.29 -67.75 17.04
C ARG A 189 -1.33 -66.83 16.26
N ALA A 190 -0.04 -67.08 16.38
CA ALA A 190 1.07 -66.64 15.51
C ALA A 190 1.78 -67.92 14.98
N PRO A 191 2.86 -67.86 14.18
CA PRO A 191 3.31 -66.96 13.10
C PRO A 191 3.61 -67.76 11.79
N ASP A 192 4.01 -67.12 10.67
CA ASP A 192 5.02 -67.66 9.72
C ASP A 192 5.47 -66.64 8.64
N GLU A 193 6.67 -66.85 8.10
CA GLU A 193 7.61 -65.87 7.50
C GLU A 193 7.57 -65.65 5.95
N LYS A 194 8.00 -64.42 5.54
CA LYS A 194 8.82 -63.96 4.35
C LYS A 194 8.29 -64.06 2.88
N PRO A 195 8.88 -63.32 1.87
CA PRO A 195 9.62 -62.02 1.83
C PRO A 195 9.18 -61.01 0.71
N GLU A 196 9.76 -59.78 0.74
CA GLU A 196 9.84 -58.55 -0.15
C GLU A 196 9.47 -58.60 -1.67
N PRO A 197 9.37 -57.47 -2.47
CA PRO A 197 9.91 -56.09 -2.33
C PRO A 197 9.05 -54.88 -2.85
N GLY A 198 9.48 -53.62 -2.60
CA GLY A 198 9.24 -52.47 -3.53
C GLY A 198 8.70 -51.14 -2.97
N THR A 199 9.63 -50.28 -2.51
CA THR A 199 9.75 -48.78 -2.49
C THR A 199 8.59 -47.83 -2.92
N PRO A 200 8.57 -46.51 -2.55
CA PRO A 200 9.63 -45.70 -1.90
C PRO A 200 9.20 -44.75 -0.75
N ASP A 201 10.19 -44.45 0.10
CA ASP A 201 10.17 -43.41 1.15
C ASP A 201 10.34 -41.98 0.58
N LYS A 202 9.72 -41.01 1.25
CA LYS A 202 9.72 -39.58 0.88
C LYS A 202 11.10 -38.92 1.13
N PRO A 203 11.52 -37.93 0.33
CA PRO A 203 12.82 -37.29 0.50
C PRO A 203 12.89 -36.48 1.81
N ARG A 204 13.93 -36.73 2.61
CA ARG A 204 14.29 -35.93 3.79
C ARG A 204 15.01 -34.65 3.36
N THR A 205 14.72 -33.54 4.04
CA THR A 205 15.44 -32.28 3.89
C THR A 205 16.80 -32.35 4.60
N PRO A 206 17.91 -31.94 3.94
CA PRO A 206 19.24 -31.99 4.54
C PRO A 206 19.41 -30.97 5.66
N THR A 207 20.15 -31.35 6.69
CA THR A 207 20.42 -30.52 7.87
C THR A 207 21.56 -29.53 7.62
N PRO A 208 21.56 -28.34 8.28
CA PRO A 208 22.49 -27.25 8.00
C PRO A 208 24.00 -27.57 8.06
N ALA A 209 24.42 -28.64 8.75
CA ALA A 209 25.81 -29.08 8.82
C ALA A 209 26.33 -29.71 7.51
N GLU A 210 25.43 -30.14 6.61
CA GLU A 210 25.79 -30.68 5.28
C GLU A 210 25.97 -29.56 4.24
N ILE A 211 25.39 -28.38 4.50
CA ILE A 211 25.41 -27.24 3.58
C ILE A 211 26.67 -26.37 3.84
N TRP A 212 27.26 -26.45 5.04
CA TRP A 212 28.41 -25.62 5.42
C TRP A 212 29.49 -26.40 6.19
N PRO A 213 30.44 -27.06 5.51
CA PRO A 213 31.58 -27.68 6.19
C PRO A 213 32.52 -26.61 6.79
N PRO A 214 33.03 -26.78 8.01
CA PRO A 214 33.93 -25.80 8.63
C PRO A 214 35.28 -25.75 7.91
N HIS A 215 35.74 -24.55 7.58
CA HIS A 215 37.03 -24.29 6.94
C HIS A 215 38.17 -24.87 7.79
N ARG A 216 38.82 -25.92 7.26
CA ARG A 216 40.07 -26.47 7.81
C ARG A 216 41.19 -25.44 7.56
N ARG A 217 41.69 -24.80 8.62
CA ARG A 217 42.92 -23.98 8.58
C ARG A 217 44.06 -24.86 8.08
N THR A 218 44.70 -24.46 6.98
CA THR A 218 45.94 -25.07 6.48
C THR A 218 47.07 -24.77 7.47
N GLY A 219 47.77 -25.82 7.90
CA GLY A 219 48.93 -25.73 8.79
C GLY A 219 50.15 -25.14 8.12
N LYS A 220 51.02 -24.54 8.94
CA LYS A 220 52.34 -23.95 8.64
C LYS A 220 53.22 -24.83 7.72
N PRO A 221 54.04 -24.24 6.82
CA PRO A 221 55.19 -24.94 6.27
C PRO A 221 56.36 -24.96 7.28
N ASP A 222 56.98 -26.14 7.40
CA ASP A 222 58.22 -26.39 8.14
C ASP A 222 59.37 -25.53 7.59
N GLN A 223 60.05 -24.81 8.48
CA GLN A 223 61.40 -24.31 8.25
C GLN A 223 62.31 -24.96 9.28
N ALA A 224 63.04 -26.00 8.86
CA ALA A 224 64.26 -26.40 9.53
C ALA A 224 65.19 -27.09 8.53
N ALA A 225 66.28 -26.40 8.19
CA ALA A 225 67.67 -26.89 8.24
C ALA A 225 68.48 -26.43 7.02
N ARG A 226 69.45 -25.53 7.26
CA ARG A 226 70.86 -25.92 7.44
C ARG A 226 71.75 -24.68 7.53
N SER A 227 72.34 -24.52 8.70
CA SER A 227 73.58 -23.78 8.93
C SER A 227 74.76 -24.63 8.44
N ALA A 228 75.64 -24.02 7.65
CA ALA A 228 77.08 -24.29 7.58
C ALA A 228 77.73 -23.06 6.92
#